data_AF-A0A2G4HP79-F1
#
_entry.id   AF-A0A2G4HP79-F1
#
_cell.length_a   1.000
_cell.length_b   1.000
_cell.length_c   1.000
_cell.angle_alpha   90.00
_cell.angle_beta   90.00
_cell.angle_gamma   90.00
#
_symmetry.space_group_name_H-M   'P 1'
#
loop_
_entity.id
_entity.type
_entity.pdbx_description
1 polymer ?
#
loop_
_entity_poly.entity_id
_entity_poly.type
_entity_poly.pdbx_seq_one_letter_code
_entity_poly.pdbx_strand_id
1 'polypeptide(L)'
;FLDPKGRGLTTGYSSAMGLVPAGDDEDLIKENVKRYVDGTGSMNLSITKVDAATGEFAGVFTAIQPSDTDMGSKPVVDVKVTGQLYGRLEKV
;
A
#
# COMPACT_ATOMS: atom_id res chain seq x y z
N PHE A 1 -4.47 7.57 -10.57
CA PHE A 1 -5.74 7.00 -10.08
C PHE A 1 -6.81 8.07 -10.20
N LEU A 2 -7.97 7.71 -10.74
CA LEU A 2 -9.19 8.53 -10.72
C LEU A 2 -10.23 7.74 -9.95
N ASP A 3 -10.89 8.38 -9.00
CA ASP A 3 -12.01 7.77 -8.29
C ASP A 3 -13.26 7.68 -9.20
N PRO A 4 -14.34 7.00 -8.78
CA PRO A 4 -15.56 6.89 -9.59
C PRO A 4 -16.26 8.22 -9.93
N LYS A 5 -15.88 9.33 -9.28
CA LYS A 5 -16.36 10.68 -9.56
C LYS A 5 -15.38 11.49 -10.41
N GLY A 6 -14.34 10.84 -10.93
CA GLY A 6 -13.31 11.46 -11.76
C GLY A 6 -12.38 12.38 -10.98
N ARG A 7 -12.30 12.28 -9.66
CA ARG A 7 -11.38 13.06 -8.82
C ARG A 7 -10.05 12.33 -8.71
N GLY A 8 -8.95 13.07 -8.69
CA GLY A 8 -7.61 12.51 -8.63
C GLY A 8 -6.57 13.49 -8.10
N LEU A 9 -5.37 12.97 -7.84
CA LEU A 9 -4.28 13.76 -7.28
C LEU A 9 -3.66 14.73 -8.29
N THR A 10 -3.32 14.24 -9.49
CA THR A 10 -2.60 15.01 -10.52
C THR A 10 -3.48 15.44 -11.69
N THR A 11 -4.58 14.72 -11.92
CA THR A 11 -5.56 14.96 -12.97
C THR A 11 -6.94 14.59 -12.45
N GLY A 12 -7.99 15.08 -13.10
CA GLY A 12 -9.38 14.91 -12.68
C GLY A 12 -10.00 16.16 -12.07
N TYR A 13 -11.22 16.01 -11.55
CA TYR A 13 -11.97 17.08 -10.90
C TYR A 13 -11.49 17.31 -9.47
N SER A 14 -11.53 18.56 -9.03
CA SER A 14 -11.20 18.95 -7.65
C SER A 14 -12.34 18.68 -6.66
N SER A 15 -13.56 18.45 -7.14
CA SER A 15 -14.72 18.21 -6.29
C SER A 15 -15.82 17.37 -6.95
N ALA A 16 -16.87 17.04 -6.19
CA ALA A 16 -17.93 16.14 -6.63
C ALA A 16 -18.90 16.83 -7.61
N MET A 17 -18.55 16.88 -8.89
CA MET A 17 -19.32 17.54 -9.96
C MET A 17 -20.77 17.06 -10.10
N GLY A 18 -21.09 15.84 -9.64
CA GLY A 18 -22.46 15.32 -9.63
C GLY A 18 -23.38 15.97 -8.60
N LEU A 19 -22.85 16.77 -7.67
CA LEU A 19 -23.58 17.44 -6.60
C LEU A 19 -23.25 18.94 -6.61
N VAL A 20 -23.57 19.64 -7.70
CA VAL A 20 -23.19 21.07 -7.91
C VAL A 20 -23.37 21.98 -6.69
N PRO A 21 -24.49 21.99 -5.93
CA PRO A 21 -24.64 22.87 -4.77
C PRO A 21 -23.85 22.42 -3.51
N ALA A 22 -23.39 21.18 -3.46
CA ALA A 22 -22.76 20.56 -2.28
C ALA A 22 -21.41 19.89 -2.59
N GLY A 23 -20.84 20.13 -3.77
CA GLY A 23 -19.66 19.41 -4.26
C GLY A 23 -18.40 19.72 -3.45
N ASP A 24 -18.34 20.93 -2.90
CA ASP A 24 -17.25 21.49 -2.09
C ASP A 24 -17.58 21.49 -0.58
N ASP A 25 -18.59 20.75 -0.15
CA ASP A 25 -18.96 20.65 1.26
C ASP A 25 -17.78 20.16 2.12
N GLU A 26 -17.68 20.65 3.35
CA GLU A 26 -16.57 20.35 4.27
C GLU A 26 -16.48 18.85 4.57
N ASP A 27 -17.62 18.19 4.63
CA ASP A 27 -17.72 16.74 4.83
C ASP A 27 -17.06 15.93 3.69
N LEU A 28 -16.93 16.52 2.50
CA LEU A 28 -16.32 15.88 1.32
C LEU A 28 -14.83 16.18 1.17
N ILE A 29 -14.24 17.04 2.00
CA ILE A 29 -12.83 17.45 1.87
C ILE A 29 -11.88 16.25 1.85
N LYS A 30 -12.11 15.24 2.71
CA LYS A 30 -11.28 14.03 2.76
C LYS A 30 -11.32 13.23 1.46
N GLU A 31 -12.43 13.31 0.73
CA GLU A 31 -12.63 12.60 -0.52
C GLU A 31 -12.26 13.43 -1.75
N ASN A 32 -12.39 14.75 -1.68
CA ASN A 32 -11.99 15.69 -2.73
C ASN A 32 -10.47 15.86 -2.79
N VAL A 33 -9.83 16.00 -1.63
CA VAL A 33 -8.37 16.19 -1.53
C VAL A 33 -7.68 14.82 -1.52
N LYS A 34 -7.37 14.34 -2.72
CA LYS A 34 -6.55 13.14 -2.90
C LYS A 34 -5.08 13.45 -2.54
N ARG A 35 -4.44 12.54 -1.82
CA ARG A 35 -3.05 12.67 -1.34
C ARG A 35 -2.24 11.44 -1.69
N TYR A 36 -0.98 11.64 -2.08
CA TYR A 36 0.00 10.58 -2.05
C TYR A 36 0.50 10.44 -0.61
N VAL A 37 0.19 9.32 0.03
CA VAL A 37 0.63 8.99 1.37
C VAL A 37 1.58 7.80 1.25
N ASP A 38 2.83 7.99 1.66
CA ASP A 38 3.80 6.93 1.76
C ASP A 38 3.67 6.19 3.11
N GLY A 39 4.17 4.97 3.12
CA GLY A 39 4.13 4.10 4.30
C GLY A 39 5.38 3.24 4.35
N THR A 40 5.94 3.09 5.53
CA THR A 40 7.10 2.20 5.75
C THR A 40 6.63 0.97 6.51
N GLY A 41 6.92 -0.21 5.95
CA GLY A 41 6.72 -1.50 6.61
C GLY A 41 8.02 -2.04 7.21
N SER A 42 7.88 -3.03 8.08
CA SER A 42 9.00 -3.81 8.59
C SER A 42 8.84 -5.29 8.21
N MET A 43 9.94 -5.97 7.90
CA MET A 43 9.94 -7.38 7.56
C MET A 43 11.08 -8.09 8.31
N ASN A 44 10.74 -9.22 8.92
CA ASN A 44 11.69 -10.12 9.56
C ASN A 44 11.75 -11.43 8.76
N LEU A 45 12.96 -11.90 8.49
CA LEU A 45 13.26 -13.09 7.70
C LEU A 45 14.01 -14.07 8.58
N SER A 46 13.55 -15.31 8.64
CA SER A 46 14.22 -16.40 9.36
C SER A 46 14.51 -17.53 8.39
N ILE A 47 15.80 -17.75 8.10
CA ILE A 47 16.25 -18.82 7.22
C ILE A 47 16.32 -20.12 8.02
N THR A 48 15.66 -21.16 7.52
CA THR A 48 15.52 -22.45 8.24
C THR A 48 16.18 -23.61 7.52
N LYS A 49 16.36 -23.51 6.19
CA LYS A 49 16.99 -24.52 5.35
C LYS A 49 17.91 -23.86 4.35
N VAL A 50 19.07 -24.47 4.14
CA VAL A 50 20.08 -24.04 3.17
C VAL A 50 20.58 -25.26 2.42
N ASP A 51 20.55 -25.21 1.10
CA ASP A 51 21.25 -26.14 0.21
C ASP A 51 22.49 -25.45 -0.35
N ALA A 52 23.65 -25.85 0.17
CA ALA A 52 24.93 -25.28 -0.25
C ALA A 52 25.38 -25.73 -1.65
N ALA A 53 24.86 -26.85 -2.17
CA ALA A 53 25.25 -27.35 -3.49
C ALA A 53 24.66 -26.49 -4.61
N THR A 54 23.41 -26.04 -4.43
CA THR A 54 22.67 -25.22 -5.39
C THR A 54 22.69 -23.73 -5.05
N GLY A 55 23.03 -23.38 -3.81
CA GLY A 55 22.97 -22.02 -3.27
C GLY A 55 21.56 -21.59 -2.86
N GLU A 56 20.63 -22.54 -2.75
CA GLU A 56 19.23 -22.29 -2.44
C GLU A 56 19.00 -22.20 -0.93
N PHE A 57 18.03 -21.40 -0.51
CA PHE A 57 17.60 -21.31 0.88
C PHE A 57 16.10 -21.12 0.99
N ALA A 58 15.54 -21.61 2.08
CA ALA A 58 14.13 -21.45 2.40
C ALA A 58 13.95 -21.06 3.87
N GLY A 59 12.86 -20.35 4.15
CA GLY A 59 12.62 -19.76 5.45
C GLY A 59 11.18 -19.38 5.68
N VAL A 60 10.95 -18.69 6.78
CA VAL A 60 9.69 -18.06 7.13
C VAL A 60 9.89 -16.56 7.28
N PHE A 61 8.87 -15.79 6.93
CA PHE A 61 8.88 -14.35 7.10
C PHE A 61 7.66 -13.88 7.89
N THR A 62 7.84 -12.74 8.55
CA THR A 62 6.75 -11.94 9.10
C THR A 62 6.98 -10.50 8.66
N ALA A 63 5.99 -9.92 8.00
CA ALA A 63 5.98 -8.53 7.60
C ALA A 63 4.82 -7.80 8.27
N ILE A 64 5.04 -6.56 8.68
CA ILE A 64 4.01 -5.64 9.16
C ILE A 64 4.10 -4.40 8.27
N GLN A 65 3.00 -4.08 7.59
CA GLN A 65 2.94 -2.95 6.68
C GLN A 65 1.62 -2.18 6.84
N PRO A 66 1.61 -0.87 6.54
CA PRO A 66 0.38 -0.10 6.52
C PRO A 66 -0.55 -0.56 5.37
N SER A 67 -1.86 -0.48 5.60
CA SER A 67 -2.89 -0.66 4.58
C SER A 67 -2.98 0.54 3.63
N ASP A 68 -3.71 0.35 2.52
CA ASP A 68 -4.12 1.46 1.68
C ASP A 68 -4.98 2.48 2.46
N THR A 69 -4.92 3.75 2.03
CA THR A 69 -5.66 4.88 2.61
C THR A 69 -6.69 5.46 1.65
N ASP A 70 -6.89 4.87 0.48
CA ASP A 70 -7.75 5.42 -0.58
C ASP A 70 -7.34 6.86 -0.93
N MET A 71 -6.04 7.05 -1.20
CA MET A 71 -5.43 8.36 -1.44
C MET A 71 -5.62 9.35 -0.28
N GLY A 72 -5.48 8.87 0.96
CA GLY A 72 -5.52 9.69 2.17
C GLY A 72 -6.92 10.02 2.70
N SER A 73 -7.98 9.36 2.20
CA SER A 73 -9.34 9.55 2.72
C SER A 73 -9.67 8.64 3.91
N LYS A 74 -9.00 7.49 4.01
CA LYS A 74 -9.21 6.47 5.05
C LYS A 74 -8.01 6.34 5.99
N PRO A 75 -8.24 5.98 7.27
CA PRO A 75 -7.16 5.71 8.20
C PRO A 75 -6.39 4.45 7.80
N VAL A 76 -5.09 4.45 8.11
CA VAL A 76 -4.21 3.29 7.95
C VAL A 76 -4.52 2.25 9.03
N VAL A 77 -4.48 0.97 8.65
CA VAL A 77 -4.48 -0.17 9.56
C VAL A 77 -3.21 -0.99 9.33
N ASP A 78 -2.62 -1.52 10.39
CA ASP A 78 -1.46 -2.40 10.29
C ASP A 78 -1.86 -3.79 9.81
N VAL A 79 -1.26 -4.23 8.72
CA VAL A 79 -1.46 -5.55 8.12
C VAL A 79 -0.24 -6.41 8.41
N LYS A 80 -0.45 -7.48 9.17
CA LYS A 80 0.56 -8.51 9.41
C LYS A 80 0.43 -9.62 8.36
N VAL A 81 1.50 -9.86 7.61
CA VAL A 81 1.61 -10.94 6.63
C VAL A 81 2.67 -11.92 7.10
N THR A 82 2.33 -13.20 7.17
CA THR A 82 3.27 -14.28 7.52
C THR A 82 3.26 -15.33 6.43
N GLY A 83 4.42 -15.88 6.12
CA GLY A 83 4.51 -16.91 5.10
C GLY A 83 5.87 -17.58 5.04
N GLN A 84 6.04 -18.40 4.01
CA GLN A 84 7.31 -19.01 3.67
C GLN A 84 8.00 -18.18 2.59
N LEU A 85 9.33 -18.20 2.60
CA LEU A 85 10.14 -17.58 1.56
C LEU A 85 11.12 -18.61 0.98
N TYR A 86 11.55 -18.32 -0.23
CA TYR A 86 12.56 -19.06 -0.96
C TYR A 86 13.47 -18.06 -1.67
N GLY A 87 14.75 -18.37 -1.73
CA GLY A 87 15.74 -17.58 -2.47
C GLY A 87 16.92 -18.43 -2.89
N ARG A 88 17.72 -17.90 -3.81
CA ARG A 88 18.96 -18.51 -4.29
C ARG A 88 20.06 -17.47 -4.33
N LEU A 89 21.23 -17.82 -3.82
CA LEU A 89 22.42 -16.99 -3.86
C LEU A 89 23.13 -17.18 -5.21
N GLU A 90 23.41 -16.08 -5.89
CA GLU A 90 24.27 -16.05 -7.07
C GLU A 90 25.60 -15.38 -6.71
N LYS A 91 26.70 -15.91 -7.26
CA LYS A 91 28.01 -15.26 -7.15
C LYS A 91 28.03 -14.07 -8.11
N VAL A 92 28.36 -12.90 -7.56
CA VAL A 92 28.66 -11.68 -8.33
C VAL A 92 30.10 -11.73 -8.83
#